data_AF-A0A2M6GEM4-F1
#
_entry.id   AF-A0A2M6GEM4-F1
#
_cell.length_a   1.000
_cell.length_b   1.000
_cell.length_c   1.000
_cell.angle_alpha   90.00
_cell.angle_beta   90.00
_cell.angle_gamma   90.00
#
_symmetry.space_group_name_H-M   'P 1'
#
loop_
_entity.id
_entity.type
_entity.pdbx_description
1 polymer ?
#
loop_
_entity_poly.entity_id
_entity_poly.type
_entity_poly.pdbx_seq_one_letter_code
_entity_poly.pdbx_strand_id
1 'polypeptide(L)'
;MSSKDNSHDYIRYFELSLEELGITLPDKLEAAKILLSYYLGQMISSLERAFELMYLIDNEIYKQVDWMQELKLSEKKYVGEELGLEKMFTWYRELQDYEDNGMLLYYNELPRVKQKVKFEQELVEEAKELKSKIYKEIFTHNNV
;
A
#
# COMPACT_ATOMS: atom_id res chain seq x y z
N MET A 1 -7.33 17.10 -41.81
CA MET A 1 -7.79 16.29 -40.66
C MET A 1 -7.17 16.89 -39.41
N SER A 2 -8.00 17.47 -38.54
CA SER A 2 -7.54 18.10 -37.30
C SER A 2 -7.21 17.01 -36.29
N SER A 3 -5.95 16.91 -35.89
CA SER A 3 -5.44 15.98 -34.87
C SER A 3 -5.78 16.43 -33.44
N LYS A 4 -6.93 17.08 -33.25
CA LYS A 4 -7.42 17.57 -31.96
C LYS A 4 -8.83 16.98 -31.76
N ASP A 5 -9.00 16.27 -30.64
CA ASP A 5 -10.23 15.64 -30.12
C ASP A 5 -10.65 14.25 -30.65
N ASN A 6 -9.78 13.23 -30.49
CA ASN A 6 -10.22 11.83 -30.44
C ASN A 6 -10.34 11.26 -29.00
N SER A 7 -10.11 12.08 -27.95
CA SER A 7 -10.14 11.63 -26.55
C SER A 7 -11.47 10.99 -26.15
N HIS A 8 -12.58 11.54 -26.64
CA HIS A 8 -13.92 11.03 -26.39
C HIS A 8 -14.15 9.65 -27.01
N ASP A 9 -13.64 9.40 -28.21
CA ASP A 9 -13.76 8.10 -28.87
C ASP A 9 -12.93 7.04 -28.13
N TYR A 10 -11.73 7.38 -27.64
CA TYR A 10 -10.92 6.46 -26.84
C TYR A 10 -11.60 6.07 -25.52
N ILE A 11 -12.16 7.03 -24.79
CA ILE A 11 -12.89 6.76 -23.55
C ILE A 11 -14.08 5.84 -23.85
N ARG A 12 -14.85 6.13 -24.90
CA ARG A 12 -15.99 5.31 -25.30
C ARG A 12 -15.58 3.88 -25.69
N TYR A 13 -14.53 3.70 -26.48
CA TYR A 13 -14.05 2.37 -26.84
C TYR A 13 -13.53 1.60 -25.62
N PHE A 14 -12.89 2.28 -24.67
CA PHE A 14 -12.45 1.68 -23.42
C PHE A 14 -13.64 1.22 -22.57
N GLU A 15 -14.66 2.07 -22.38
CA GLU A 15 -15.87 1.73 -21.64
C GLU A 15 -16.63 0.55 -22.26
N LEU A 16 -16.81 0.54 -23.60
CA LEU A 16 -17.43 -0.58 -24.31
C LEU A 16 -16.64 -1.88 -24.14
N SER A 17 -15.30 -1.81 -24.18
CA SER A 17 -14.45 -2.99 -23.96
C SER A 17 -14.60 -3.53 -22.54
N LEU A 18 -14.73 -2.65 -21.53
CA LEU A 18 -14.97 -3.06 -20.15
C LEU A 18 -16.34 -3.76 -20.01
N GLU A 19 -17.38 -3.21 -20.64
CA GLU A 19 -18.72 -3.78 -20.66
C GLU A 19 -18.73 -5.17 -21.33
N GLU A 20 -18.14 -5.29 -22.51
CA GLU A 20 -18.03 -6.56 -23.26
C GLU A 20 -17.30 -7.65 -22.46
N LEU A 21 -16.26 -7.26 -21.70
CA LEU A 21 -15.48 -8.18 -20.87
C LEU A 21 -16.10 -8.42 -19.49
N GLY A 22 -17.19 -7.73 -19.14
CA GLY A 22 -17.81 -7.80 -17.82
C GLY A 22 -16.90 -7.32 -16.69
N ILE A 23 -16.00 -6.37 -16.98
CA ILE A 23 -15.03 -5.84 -16.01
C ILE A 23 -15.62 -4.60 -15.35
N THR A 24 -15.80 -4.65 -14.03
CA THR A 24 -16.09 -3.48 -13.20
C THR A 24 -14.79 -2.86 -12.72
N LEU A 25 -14.60 -1.56 -12.97
CA LEU A 25 -13.45 -0.85 -12.45
C LEU A 25 -13.58 -0.70 -10.92
N PRO A 26 -12.51 -0.97 -10.17
CA PRO A 26 -12.53 -0.78 -8.72
C PRO A 26 -12.66 0.71 -8.38
N ASP A 27 -13.31 1.00 -7.26
CA ASP A 27 -13.21 2.33 -6.67
C ASP A 27 -11.79 2.59 -6.14
N LYS A 28 -11.50 3.80 -5.66
CA LYS A 28 -10.15 4.15 -5.19
C LYS A 28 -9.69 3.28 -4.03
N LEU A 29 -10.60 2.91 -3.12
CA LEU A 29 -10.28 2.10 -1.95
C LEU A 29 -9.99 0.66 -2.37
N GLU A 30 -10.81 0.10 -3.25
CA GLU A 30 -10.61 -1.23 -3.82
C GLU A 30 -9.30 -1.29 -4.63
N ALA A 31 -9.03 -0.29 -5.48
CA ALA A 31 -7.79 -0.19 -6.25
C ALA A 31 -6.56 -0.14 -5.32
N ALA A 32 -6.62 0.68 -4.27
CA ALA A 32 -5.56 0.76 -3.28
C ALA A 32 -5.36 -0.56 -2.53
N LYS A 33 -6.44 -1.25 -2.13
CA LYS A 33 -6.35 -2.56 -1.48
C LYS A 33 -5.75 -3.63 -2.39
N ILE A 34 -6.11 -3.64 -3.68
CA ILE A 34 -5.55 -4.55 -4.68
C ILE A 34 -4.04 -4.30 -4.82
N LEU A 35 -3.64 -3.05 -5.04
CA LEU A 35 -2.24 -2.68 -5.22
C LEU A 35 -1.43 -2.92 -3.94
N LEU A 36 -2.01 -2.62 -2.78
CA LEU A 36 -1.42 -2.89 -1.48
C LEU A 36 -1.20 -4.39 -1.29
N SER A 37 -2.22 -5.23 -1.55
CA SER A 37 -2.10 -6.69 -1.48
C SER A 37 -0.98 -7.25 -2.37
N TYR A 38 -0.77 -6.65 -3.55
CA TYR A 38 0.33 -6.98 -4.44
C TYR A 38 1.71 -6.67 -3.83
N TYR A 39 1.93 -5.45 -3.34
CA TYR A 39 3.20 -5.08 -2.72
C TYR A 39 3.47 -5.83 -1.40
N LEU A 40 2.45 -6.03 -0.57
CA LEU A 40 2.55 -6.87 0.62
C LEU A 40 2.94 -8.31 0.24
N GLY A 41 2.40 -8.84 -0.86
CA GLY A 41 2.81 -10.13 -1.40
C GLY A 41 4.29 -10.19 -1.75
N GLN A 42 4.81 -9.18 -2.45
CA GLN A 42 6.25 -9.11 -2.75
C GLN A 42 7.10 -9.00 -1.49
N MET A 43 6.65 -8.21 -0.51
CA MET A 43 7.36 -7.98 0.73
C MET A 43 7.51 -9.27 1.52
N ILE A 44 6.43 -10.06 1.62
CA ILE A 44 6.44 -11.37 2.26
C ILE A 44 7.38 -12.36 1.56
N SER A 45 7.50 -12.27 0.24
CA SER A 45 8.38 -13.14 -0.54
C SER A 45 9.85 -12.72 -0.50
N SER A 46 10.18 -11.47 -0.16
CA SER A 46 11.54 -10.95 -0.19
C SER A 46 11.78 -9.93 0.92
N LEU A 47 12.36 -10.41 2.03
CA LEU A 47 12.68 -9.60 3.21
C LEU A 47 13.58 -8.39 2.89
N GLU A 48 14.62 -8.61 2.09
CA GLU A 48 15.62 -7.59 1.75
C GLU A 48 15.04 -6.39 0.98
N ARG A 49 13.88 -6.59 0.35
CA ARG A 49 13.15 -5.54 -0.39
C ARG A 49 12.09 -4.83 0.44
N ALA A 50 11.94 -5.16 1.73
CA ALA A 50 10.87 -4.60 2.57
C ALA A 50 10.90 -3.07 2.62
N PHE A 51 12.09 -2.46 2.72
CA PHE A 51 12.23 -1.00 2.71
C PHE A 51 11.80 -0.37 1.37
N GLU A 52 12.30 -0.91 0.25
CA GLU A 52 11.96 -0.47 -1.10
C GLU A 52 10.45 -0.57 -1.36
N LEU A 53 9.85 -1.70 -0.98
CA LEU A 53 8.42 -1.94 -1.18
C LEU A 53 7.57 -1.02 -0.30
N MET A 54 8.01 -0.72 0.92
CA MET A 54 7.31 0.24 1.76
C MET A 54 7.42 1.67 1.23
N TYR A 55 8.56 2.04 0.65
CA TYR A 55 8.71 3.30 -0.09
C TYR A 55 7.73 3.40 -1.26
N LEU A 56 7.53 2.29 -2.01
CA LEU A 56 6.52 2.24 -3.07
C LEU A 56 5.10 2.35 -2.52
N ILE A 57 4.77 1.65 -1.42
CA ILE A 57 3.45 1.77 -0.77
C ILE A 57 3.17 3.21 -0.34
N ASP A 58 4.13 3.89 0.28
CA ASP A 58 3.97 5.28 0.72
C ASP A 58 3.71 6.23 -0.47
N ASN A 59 4.50 6.09 -1.54
CA ASN A 59 4.41 7.02 -2.68
C ASN A 59 3.31 6.69 -3.69
N GLU A 60 3.07 5.41 -4.00
CA GLU A 60 2.12 4.99 -5.04
C GLU A 60 0.71 4.75 -4.49
N ILE A 61 0.55 4.62 -3.17
CA ILE A 61 -0.76 4.36 -2.54
C ILE A 61 -1.10 5.43 -1.52
N TYR A 62 -0.30 5.55 -0.45
CA TYR A 62 -0.71 6.35 0.70
C TYR A 62 -0.80 7.85 0.36
N LYS A 63 0.18 8.40 -0.37
CA LYS A 63 0.24 9.82 -0.74
C LYS A 63 -0.64 10.20 -1.94
N GLN A 64 -1.14 9.23 -2.71
CA GLN A 64 -1.91 9.51 -3.93
C GLN A 64 -3.36 9.91 -3.66
N VAL A 65 -3.87 9.63 -2.46
CA VAL A 65 -5.27 9.86 -2.09
C VAL A 65 -5.32 10.53 -0.73
N ASP A 66 -6.19 11.54 -0.58
CA ASP A 66 -6.57 12.04 0.74
C ASP A 66 -7.54 11.04 1.39
N TRP A 67 -6.99 10.06 2.09
CA TRP A 67 -7.76 8.97 2.72
C TRP A 67 -8.74 9.46 3.78
N MET A 68 -8.46 10.57 4.44
CA MET A 68 -9.39 11.17 5.40
C MET A 68 -10.66 11.65 4.70
N GLN A 69 -10.50 12.34 3.57
CA GLN A 69 -11.61 12.80 2.76
C GLN A 69 -12.35 11.63 2.09
N GLU A 70 -11.61 10.70 1.50
CA GLU A 70 -12.18 9.56 0.75
C GLU A 70 -13.02 8.67 1.67
N LEU A 71 -12.53 8.38 2.88
CA LEU A 71 -13.22 7.54 3.86
C LEU A 71 -14.14 8.32 4.81
N LYS A 72 -14.26 9.64 4.63
CA LYS A 72 -15.08 10.54 5.46
C LYS A 72 -14.78 10.41 6.97
N LEU A 73 -13.51 10.28 7.30
CA LEU A 73 -13.05 10.16 8.68
C LEU A 73 -12.96 11.55 9.31
N SER A 74 -13.41 11.68 10.56
CA SER A 74 -13.37 12.94 11.30
C SER A 74 -12.03 13.18 12.00
N GLU A 75 -11.30 12.10 12.31
CA GLU A 75 -10.02 12.15 12.99
C GLU A 75 -9.16 10.94 12.59
N LYS A 76 -7.84 11.09 12.72
CA LYS A 76 -6.89 9.98 12.70
C LYS A 76 -5.92 10.12 13.86
N LYS A 77 -5.60 8.99 14.48
CA LYS A 77 -4.68 8.96 15.61
C LYS A 77 -3.26 8.62 15.15
N TYR A 78 -3.14 7.77 14.13
CA TYR A 78 -1.85 7.33 13.61
C TYR A 78 -1.76 7.50 12.09
N VAL A 79 -0.53 7.65 11.60
CA VAL A 79 -0.25 7.71 10.15
C VAL A 79 -0.48 6.33 9.55
N GLY A 80 -1.27 6.24 8.48
CA GLY A 80 -1.56 4.98 7.79
C GLY A 80 -2.71 4.17 8.38
N GLU A 81 -3.30 4.62 9.48
CA GLU A 81 -4.44 3.97 10.15
C GLU A 81 -5.63 3.76 9.20
N GLU A 82 -5.82 4.67 8.25
CA GLU A 82 -6.89 4.63 7.25
C GLU A 82 -6.86 3.36 6.38
N LEU A 83 -5.66 2.78 6.21
CA LEU A 83 -5.41 1.57 5.42
C LEU A 83 -4.86 0.42 6.28
N GLY A 84 -4.80 0.57 7.60
CA GLY A 84 -4.21 -0.42 8.52
C GLY A 84 -2.68 -0.53 8.42
N LEU A 85 -2.00 0.54 7.99
CA LEU A 85 -0.54 0.60 7.77
C LEU A 85 0.23 1.17 8.97
N GLU A 86 -0.42 1.54 10.06
CA GLU A 86 0.17 2.31 11.16
C GLU A 86 1.39 1.65 11.80
N LYS A 87 1.33 0.33 11.97
CA LYS A 87 2.45 -0.45 12.49
C LYS A 87 3.57 -0.58 11.46
N MET A 88 3.22 -0.77 10.17
CA MET A 88 4.21 -0.82 9.10
C MET A 88 4.96 0.52 8.98
N PHE A 89 4.26 1.65 9.11
CA PHE A 89 4.88 2.98 9.14
C PHE A 89 5.81 3.17 10.33
N THR A 90 5.56 2.51 11.47
CA THR A 90 6.46 2.56 12.63
C THR A 90 7.82 1.96 12.26
N TRP A 91 7.85 0.76 11.68
CA TRP A 91 9.10 0.11 11.26
C TRP A 91 9.75 0.77 10.04
N TYR A 92 8.92 1.32 9.15
CA TYR A 92 9.42 2.09 8.00
C TYR A 92 10.21 3.32 8.44
N ARG A 93 9.76 4.04 9.47
CA ARG A 93 10.47 5.19 10.03
C ARG A 93 11.84 4.80 10.57
N GLU A 94 11.93 3.72 11.34
CA GLU A 94 13.21 3.22 11.85
C GLU A 94 14.17 2.82 10.72
N LEU A 95 13.65 2.28 9.61
CA LEU A 95 14.48 1.99 8.44
C LEU A 95 14.92 3.26 7.69
N GLN A 96 14.08 4.29 7.62
CA GLN A 96 14.50 5.60 7.09
C GLN A 96 15.62 6.19 7.94
N ASP A 97 15.45 6.20 9.27
CA ASP A 97 16.48 6.65 10.20
C ASP A 97 17.75 5.79 10.10
N TYR A 98 17.62 4.49 9.80
CA TYR A 98 18.77 3.63 9.54
C TYR A 98 19.58 4.13 8.34
N GLU A 99 18.92 4.34 7.19
CA GLU A 99 19.53 4.78 5.93
C GLU A 99 20.14 6.18 6.02
N ASP A 100 19.51 7.07 6.79
CA ASP A 100 19.99 8.44 7.01
C ASP A 100 21.11 8.54 8.08
N ASN A 101 21.60 7.40 8.58
CA ASN A 101 22.53 7.33 9.71
C ASN A 101 22.01 8.01 11.00
N GLY A 102 20.69 8.10 11.15
CA GLY A 102 19.99 8.62 12.31
C GLY A 102 20.06 7.71 13.54
N MET A 103 19.42 8.17 14.61
CA MET A 103 19.25 7.43 15.86
C MET A 103 18.12 6.41 15.69
N LEU A 104 18.37 5.18 16.17
CA LEU A 104 17.38 4.10 16.16
C LEU A 104 16.82 3.95 17.58
N LEU A 105 15.51 3.73 17.69
CA LEU A 105 14.82 3.74 18.98
C LEU A 105 14.64 2.34 19.57
N TYR A 106 14.67 1.31 18.73
CA TYR A 106 14.36 -0.08 19.10
C TYR A 106 15.56 -1.02 18.92
N TYR A 107 15.52 -2.15 19.63
CA TYR A 107 16.55 -3.19 19.64
C TYR A 107 17.97 -2.66 19.91
N ASN A 108 18.12 -1.65 20.78
CA ASN A 108 19.38 -0.96 21.10
C ASN A 108 20.48 -1.89 21.64
N GLU A 109 20.10 -3.07 22.11
CA GLU A 109 21.02 -4.15 22.51
C GLU A 109 21.73 -4.84 21.34
N LEU A 110 21.24 -4.68 20.11
CA LEU A 110 21.78 -5.30 18.91
C LEU A 110 22.72 -4.35 18.15
N PRO A 111 23.73 -4.87 17.43
CA PRO A 111 24.48 -4.09 16.44
C PRO A 111 23.54 -3.52 15.36
N ARG A 112 23.83 -2.31 14.87
CA ARG A 112 23.01 -1.57 13.90
C ARG A 112 22.55 -2.41 12.70
N VAL A 113 23.46 -3.19 12.10
CA VAL A 113 23.16 -4.08 10.97
C VAL A 113 22.09 -5.13 11.32
N LYS A 114 22.12 -5.66 12.55
CA LYS A 114 21.12 -6.63 13.03
C LYS A 114 19.79 -5.96 13.38
N GLN A 115 19.81 -4.69 13.80
CA GLN A 115 18.59 -3.91 14.02
C GLN A 115 17.82 -3.73 12.71
N LYS A 116 18.51 -3.38 11.61
CA LYS A 116 17.90 -3.30 10.27
C LYS A 116 17.17 -4.58 9.88
N VAL A 117 17.86 -5.72 9.98
CA VAL A 117 17.26 -7.03 9.66
C VAL A 117 16.04 -7.31 10.55
N LYS A 118 16.06 -6.87 11.81
CA LYS A 118 14.90 -6.97 12.70
C LYS A 118 13.73 -6.11 12.24
N PHE A 119 13.96 -4.85 11.89
CA PHE A 119 12.90 -3.98 11.36
C PHE A 119 12.29 -4.51 10.06
N GLU A 120 13.10 -5.05 9.16
CA GLU A 120 12.62 -5.71 7.95
C GLU A 120 11.75 -6.94 8.29
N GLN A 121 12.13 -7.71 9.32
CA GLN A 121 11.34 -8.86 9.77
C GLN A 121 9.99 -8.42 10.32
N GLU A 122 9.96 -7.40 11.17
CA GLU A 122 8.72 -6.87 11.73
C GLU A 122 7.81 -6.32 10.61
N LEU A 123 8.36 -5.61 9.61
CA LEU A 123 7.60 -5.20 8.42
C LEU A 123 6.93 -6.39 7.71
N VAL A 124 7.66 -7.49 7.53
CA VAL A 124 7.13 -8.68 6.87
C VAL A 124 6.03 -9.35 7.71
N GLU A 125 6.18 -9.41 9.03
CA GLU A 125 5.13 -9.96 9.90
C GLU A 125 3.86 -9.10 9.86
N GLU A 126 3.99 -7.78 9.97
CA GLU A 126 2.86 -6.86 9.84
C GLU A 126 2.23 -6.92 8.44
N ALA A 127 3.03 -7.11 7.39
CA ALA A 127 2.54 -7.31 6.03
C ALA A 127 1.70 -8.59 5.88
N LYS A 128 2.08 -9.70 6.55
CA LYS A 128 1.28 -10.94 6.57
C LYS A 128 -0.06 -10.71 7.23
N GLU A 129 -0.07 -10.04 8.39
CA GLU A 129 -1.30 -9.72 9.11
C GLU A 129 -2.24 -8.85 8.25
N LEU A 130 -1.71 -7.77 7.68
CA LEU A 130 -2.50 -6.84 6.88
C LEU A 130 -3.01 -7.48 5.59
N LYS A 131 -2.18 -8.25 4.87
CA LYS A 131 -2.60 -8.95 3.66
C LYS A 131 -3.75 -9.92 3.93
N SER A 132 -3.72 -10.61 5.07
CA SER A 132 -4.81 -11.51 5.50
C SER A 132 -6.12 -10.74 5.74
N LYS A 133 -6.05 -9.54 6.35
CA LYS A 133 -7.21 -8.66 6.55
C LYS A 133 -7.78 -8.18 5.22
N ILE A 134 -6.93 -7.64 4.34
CA ILE A 134 -7.34 -7.14 3.02
C ILE A 134 -7.97 -8.26 2.18
N TYR A 135 -7.39 -9.46 2.20
CA TYR A 135 -7.95 -10.61 1.48
C TYR A 135 -9.37 -10.93 1.98
N LYS A 136 -9.58 -10.96 3.30
CA LYS A 136 -10.93 -11.17 3.84
C LYS A 136 -11.89 -10.09 3.39
N GLU A 137 -11.49 -8.83 3.40
CA GLU A 137 -12.34 -7.72 2.98
C GLU A 137 -12.73 -7.81 1.50
N ILE A 138 -11.80 -8.10 0.60
CA ILE A 138 -12.05 -8.22 -0.84
C ILE A 138 -12.95 -9.44 -1.14
N PHE A 139 -12.67 -10.60 -0.54
CA PHE A 139 -13.35 -11.86 -0.90
C PHE A 139 -14.64 -12.16 -0.10
N THR A 140 -14.90 -11.44 1.01
CA THR A 140 -16.19 -11.55 1.71
C THR A 140 -17.27 -10.68 1.04
N HIS A 141 -16.89 -9.63 0.30
CA HIS A 141 -17.83 -8.76 -0.42
C HIS A 141 -18.30 -9.34 -1.78
N ASN A 142 -17.65 -10.39 -2.29
CA ASN A 142 -18.02 -11.03 -3.58
C ASN A 142 -19.01 -12.21 -3.43
N ASN A 143 -19.61 -12.41 -2.25
CA ASN A 143 -20.56 -13.50 -1.96
C ASN A 143 -21.99 -13.01 -1.64
N VAL A 144 -22.38 -11.83 -2.11
CA VAL A 144 -23.76 -11.30 -1.98
C VAL A 144 -24.37 -11.08 -3.35
#